data_AF-A0A9D6PR89-F1
#
_entry.id   AF-A0A9D6PR89-F1
#
_cell.length_a   1.000
_cell.length_b   1.000
_cell.length_c   1.000
_cell.angle_alpha   90.00
_cell.angle_beta   90.00
_cell.angle_gamma   90.00
#
_symmetry.space_group_name_H-M   'P 1'
#
loop_
_entity.id
_entity.type
_entity.pdbx_description
1 polymer ?
#
loop_
_entity_poly.entity_id
_entity_poly.type
_entity_poly.pdbx_seq_one_letter_code
_entity_poly.pdbx_strand_id
1 'polypeptide(L)'
;MPQDDHYVAQTYLREFTDESGCLTPYYKNGRTTIGKKKTPRQVCYESDGDSNNYFDNPRILDEYLPHIENPWANNIKRLGSGDVDADCKYEIGAYIAFLRSCTPTAKRLGARAISANMQPLVDKTLAEHFHELGETTDEVRSTIAAAIKNREIKAVVDEEYAHAISIQNLIHSAYRFYCSHWLVLVNTTDVPFIASDNPAGLFYAEMNPQFAMVFVPLTPA
;
A
#
# COMPACT_ATOMS: atom_id res chain seq x y z
N MET A 1 1.15 -10.99 23.69
CA MET A 1 1.01 -12.18 22.83
C MET A 1 0.86 -11.65 21.41
N PRO A 2 1.49 -12.26 20.39
CA PRO A 2 1.29 -11.84 19.01
C PRO A 2 -0.21 -11.87 18.71
N GLN A 3 -0.74 -10.79 18.12
CA GLN A 3 -2.13 -10.75 17.71
C GLN A 3 -2.22 -11.22 16.25
N ASP A 4 -3.22 -12.04 15.94
CA ASP A 4 -3.48 -12.49 14.59
C ASP A 4 -3.96 -11.30 13.75
N ASP A 5 -3.02 -10.55 13.18
CA ASP A 5 -3.34 -9.41 12.32
C ASP A 5 -3.70 -9.92 10.92
N HIS A 6 -4.81 -9.39 10.41
CA HIS A 6 -5.21 -9.61 9.05
C HIS A 6 -4.52 -8.57 8.19
N TYR A 7 -4.09 -8.98 7.01
CA TYR A 7 -3.77 -7.98 6.04
C TYR A 7 -5.05 -7.31 5.55
N VAL A 8 -4.96 -5.99 5.39
CA VAL A 8 -5.90 -5.04 4.81
C VAL A 8 -6.87 -5.60 3.77
N ALA A 9 -6.42 -6.52 2.92
CA ALA A 9 -7.26 -7.06 1.85
C ALA A 9 -8.18 -8.21 2.27
N GLN A 10 -8.22 -8.72 3.51
CA GLN A 10 -9.10 -9.85 3.82
C GLN A 10 -10.58 -9.50 3.72
N THR A 11 -11.01 -8.39 4.33
CA THR A 11 -12.40 -7.93 4.23
C THR A 11 -12.78 -7.62 2.79
N TYR A 12 -11.88 -7.00 2.03
CA TYR A 12 -11.99 -6.82 0.60
C TYR A 12 -12.10 -8.14 -0.20
N LEU A 13 -11.19 -9.10 0.02
CA LEU A 13 -11.07 -10.34 -0.75
C LEU A 13 -12.23 -11.31 -0.47
N ARG A 14 -12.93 -11.18 0.66
CA ARG A 14 -14.14 -11.96 0.94
C ARG A 14 -15.21 -11.76 -0.13
N GLU A 15 -15.27 -10.58 -0.76
CA GLU A 15 -16.21 -10.33 -1.87
C GLU A 15 -15.85 -11.12 -3.15
N PHE A 16 -14.63 -11.64 -3.26
CA PHE A 16 -14.12 -12.37 -4.43
C PHE A 16 -14.07 -13.90 -4.23
N THR A 17 -14.54 -14.40 -3.10
CA THR A 17 -14.54 -15.85 -2.84
C THR A 17 -15.67 -16.57 -3.56
N ASP A 18 -15.41 -17.83 -3.94
CA ASP A 18 -16.46 -18.75 -4.39
C ASP A 18 -17.40 -19.17 -3.25
N GLU A 19 -18.40 -20.01 -3.55
CA GLU A 19 -19.37 -20.53 -2.57
C GLU A 19 -18.72 -21.30 -1.41
N SER A 20 -17.48 -21.78 -1.58
CA SER A 20 -16.70 -22.44 -0.54
C SER A 20 -15.83 -21.48 0.28
N GLY A 21 -15.99 -20.17 0.11
CA GLY A 21 -15.22 -19.14 0.78
C GLY A 21 -13.75 -19.10 0.33
N CYS A 22 -13.47 -19.60 -0.88
CA CYS A 22 -12.11 -19.72 -1.40
C CYS A 22 -11.86 -18.85 -2.64
N LEU A 23 -10.62 -18.41 -2.78
CA LEU A 23 -10.03 -17.71 -3.92
C LEU A 23 -9.26 -18.71 -4.79
N THR A 24 -9.28 -18.50 -6.10
CA THR A 24 -8.41 -19.22 -7.04
C THR A 24 -7.25 -18.30 -7.46
N PRO A 25 -6.03 -18.48 -6.94
CA PRO A 25 -4.92 -17.57 -7.23
C PRO A 25 -4.34 -17.81 -8.63
N TYR A 26 -4.05 -16.72 -9.32
CA TYR A 26 -3.31 -16.71 -10.58
C TYR A 26 -1.91 -16.15 -10.36
N TYR A 27 -0.87 -16.89 -10.76
CA TYR A 27 0.52 -16.48 -10.54
C TYR A 27 1.12 -15.89 -11.82
N LYS A 28 1.71 -14.69 -11.71
CA LYS A 28 2.35 -13.99 -12.84
C LYS A 28 3.60 -14.70 -13.34
N ASN A 29 4.33 -15.37 -12.45
CA ASN A 29 5.58 -16.07 -12.74
C ASN A 29 5.57 -17.47 -12.08
N GLY A 30 5.76 -18.53 -12.87
CA GLY A 30 5.86 -19.90 -12.36
C GLY A 30 5.55 -20.97 -13.41
N ARG A 31 5.81 -22.24 -13.08
CA ARG A 31 5.35 -23.40 -13.89
C ARG A 31 3.84 -23.62 -13.82
N THR A 32 3.17 -23.00 -12.86
CA THR A 32 1.74 -23.14 -12.57
C THR A 32 1.07 -21.78 -12.66
N THR A 33 0.21 -21.60 -13.66
CA THR A 33 -0.53 -20.35 -13.88
C THR A 33 -1.74 -20.24 -12.95
N ILE A 34 -2.34 -21.37 -12.54
CA ILE A 34 -3.51 -21.44 -11.66
C ILE A 34 -3.14 -22.27 -10.43
N GLY A 35 -3.13 -21.63 -9.26
CA GLY A 35 -2.81 -22.28 -7.99
C GLY A 35 -3.96 -23.04 -7.37
N LYS A 36 -3.66 -23.76 -6.27
CA LYS A 36 -4.70 -24.37 -5.43
C LYS A 36 -5.55 -23.29 -4.77
N LYS A 37 -6.82 -23.61 -4.52
CA LYS A 37 -7.76 -22.77 -3.78
C LYS A 37 -7.16 -22.33 -2.43
N LYS A 38 -7.39 -21.07 -2.06
CA LYS A 38 -6.92 -20.46 -0.80
C LYS A 38 -8.04 -19.66 -0.17
N THR A 39 -8.15 -19.69 1.15
CA THR A 39 -8.99 -18.72 1.86
C THR A 39 -8.34 -17.32 1.80
N PRO A 40 -9.10 -16.22 1.95
CA PRO A 40 -8.53 -14.88 2.06
C PRO A 40 -7.41 -14.79 3.11
N ARG A 41 -7.57 -15.49 4.24
CA ARG A 41 -6.53 -15.58 5.28
C ARG A 41 -5.22 -16.20 4.78
N GLN A 42 -5.26 -17.19 3.90
CA GLN A 42 -4.04 -17.81 3.35
C GLN A 42 -3.34 -16.95 2.29
N VAL A 43 -3.99 -15.90 1.80
CA VAL A 43 -3.42 -14.94 0.83
C VAL A 43 -2.87 -13.72 1.55
N CYS A 44 -3.60 -13.24 2.55
CA CYS A 44 -3.45 -11.91 3.14
C CYS A 44 -3.29 -12.01 4.66
N TYR A 45 -2.21 -12.64 5.12
CA TYR A 45 -1.92 -12.83 6.54
C TYR A 45 -0.46 -12.52 6.87
N GLU A 46 -0.27 -11.71 7.90
CA GLU A 46 1.02 -11.35 8.49
C GLU A 46 0.79 -11.07 9.98
N SER A 47 1.57 -11.68 10.87
CA SER A 47 1.46 -11.42 12.31
C SER A 47 1.99 -10.02 12.63
N ASP A 48 1.26 -9.28 13.46
CA ASP A 48 1.57 -7.90 13.86
C ASP A 48 1.71 -6.89 12.69
N GLY A 49 1.05 -7.17 11.54
CA GLY A 49 1.20 -6.38 10.30
C GLY A 49 0.67 -4.95 10.36
N ASP A 50 -0.30 -4.69 11.25
CA ASP A 50 -0.91 -3.37 11.49
C ASP A 50 -0.20 -2.60 12.62
N SER A 51 0.80 -3.22 13.28
CA SER A 51 1.62 -2.55 14.29
C SER A 51 2.70 -1.68 13.64
N ASN A 52 3.01 -0.53 14.25
CA ASN A 52 4.08 0.34 13.80
C ASN A 52 4.75 1.09 14.98
N ASN A 53 6.04 0.84 15.20
CA ASN A 53 6.77 1.35 16.35
C ASN A 53 7.16 2.85 16.28
N TYR A 54 6.80 3.56 15.21
CA TYR A 54 7.02 5.02 15.11
C TYR A 54 5.89 5.82 15.77
N PHE A 55 4.84 5.16 16.30
CA PHE A 55 3.77 5.80 17.05
C PHE A 55 3.84 5.46 18.55
N ASP A 56 3.39 6.39 19.39
CA ASP A 56 3.23 6.15 20.83
C ASP A 56 2.23 5.01 21.12
N ASN A 57 1.20 4.88 20.27
CA ASN A 57 0.35 3.70 20.19
C ASN A 57 0.72 2.89 18.93
N PRO A 58 1.51 1.80 19.05
CA PRO A 58 1.90 1.01 17.89
C PRO A 58 0.74 0.38 17.13
N ARG A 59 -0.41 0.17 17.78
CA ARG A 59 -1.61 -0.44 17.17
C ARG A 59 -2.69 0.60 16.87
N ILE A 60 -2.29 1.80 16.47
CA ILE A 60 -3.22 2.89 16.15
C ILE A 60 -4.25 2.52 15.06
N LEU A 61 -3.90 1.58 14.16
CA LEU A 61 -4.80 1.09 13.12
C LEU A 61 -5.97 0.28 13.69
N ASP A 62 -5.83 -0.39 14.83
CA ASP A 62 -6.93 -1.12 15.49
C ASP A 62 -8.10 -0.20 15.84
N GLU A 63 -7.81 1.07 16.11
CA GLU A 63 -8.83 2.10 16.38
C GLU A 63 -9.49 2.61 15.09
N TYR A 64 -8.78 2.56 13.96
CA TYR A 64 -9.23 3.11 12.68
C TYR A 64 -10.03 2.10 11.84
N LEU A 65 -9.57 0.85 11.76
CA LEU A 65 -10.10 -0.16 10.83
C LEU A 65 -11.55 -0.56 11.05
N PRO A 66 -12.04 -0.76 12.29
CA PRO A 66 -13.43 -1.15 12.50
C PRO A 66 -14.45 -0.16 11.89
N HIS A 67 -14.09 1.12 11.77
CA HIS A 67 -14.97 2.14 11.21
C HIS A 67 -15.12 2.05 9.68
N ILE A 68 -14.19 1.39 8.99
CA ILE A 68 -14.19 1.31 7.52
C ILE A 68 -14.34 -0.13 7.01
N GLU A 69 -13.91 -1.14 7.78
CA GLU A 69 -14.07 -2.54 7.41
C GLU A 69 -15.48 -3.07 7.67
N ASN A 70 -16.07 -2.74 8.84
CA ASN A 70 -17.40 -3.22 9.19
C ASN A 70 -18.49 -2.79 8.19
N PRO A 71 -18.54 -1.53 7.71
CA PRO A 71 -19.55 -1.13 6.75
C PRO A 71 -19.26 -1.56 5.30
N TRP A 72 -18.05 -2.07 4.99
CA TRP A 72 -17.59 -2.31 3.62
C TRP A 72 -18.59 -3.08 2.75
N ALA A 73 -18.97 -4.29 3.16
CA ALA A 73 -19.85 -5.16 2.37
C ALA A 73 -21.24 -4.52 2.14
N ASN A 74 -21.74 -3.75 3.11
CA ASN A 74 -22.99 -3.01 2.96
C ASN A 74 -22.82 -1.86 1.96
N ASN A 75 -21.73 -1.09 2.07
CA ASN A 75 -21.45 0.04 1.21
C ASN A 75 -21.24 -0.36 -0.25
N ILE A 76 -20.62 -1.53 -0.53
CA ILE A 76 -20.51 -2.06 -1.89
C ILE A 76 -21.88 -2.36 -2.49
N LYS A 77 -22.81 -2.95 -1.72
CA LYS A 77 -24.20 -3.18 -2.18
C LYS A 77 -24.92 -1.86 -2.46
N ARG A 78 -24.78 -0.89 -1.56
CA ARG A 78 -25.34 0.46 -1.70
C ARG A 78 -24.84 1.14 -2.97
N LEU A 79 -23.53 1.12 -3.19
CA LEU A 79 -22.88 1.62 -4.41
C LEU A 79 -23.45 0.94 -5.67
N GLY A 80 -23.59 -0.38 -5.66
CA GLY A 80 -24.18 -1.14 -6.78
C GLY A 80 -25.64 -0.79 -7.06
N SER A 81 -26.40 -0.43 -6.03
CA SER A 81 -27.81 0.01 -6.16
C SER A 81 -27.99 1.50 -6.50
N GLY A 82 -26.92 2.29 -6.48
CA GLY A 82 -26.95 3.74 -6.65
C GLY A 82 -27.39 4.53 -5.39
N ASP A 83 -27.63 3.85 -4.27
CA ASP A 83 -27.98 4.48 -2.98
C ASP A 83 -26.71 4.95 -2.23
N VAL A 84 -26.04 5.96 -2.78
CA VAL A 84 -24.78 6.48 -2.24
C VAL A 84 -25.00 7.82 -1.55
N ASP A 85 -24.85 7.84 -0.22
CA ASP A 85 -24.73 9.06 0.57
C ASP A 85 -23.27 9.45 0.84
N ALA A 86 -23.09 10.55 1.58
CA ALA A 86 -21.77 11.08 1.91
C ALA A 86 -20.95 10.08 2.75
N ASP A 87 -21.57 9.42 3.72
CA ASP A 87 -20.91 8.47 4.61
C ASP A 87 -20.44 7.23 3.84
N CYS A 88 -21.31 6.64 3.01
CA CYS A 88 -20.97 5.53 2.13
C CYS A 88 -19.75 5.85 1.25
N LYS A 89 -19.76 7.05 0.62
CA LYS A 89 -18.66 7.48 -0.24
C LYS A 89 -17.37 7.71 0.56
N TYR A 90 -17.47 8.31 1.74
CA TYR A 90 -16.30 8.55 2.58
C TYR A 90 -15.69 7.24 3.08
N GLU A 91 -16.51 6.32 3.59
CA GLU A 91 -16.07 5.04 4.14
C GLU A 91 -15.43 4.14 3.06
N ILE A 92 -16.03 4.06 1.87
CA ILE A 92 -15.40 3.35 0.74
C ILE A 92 -14.08 4.03 0.37
N GLY A 93 -14.05 5.37 0.27
CA GLY A 93 -12.83 6.12 -0.05
C GLY A 93 -11.73 5.92 1.00
N ALA A 94 -12.10 5.85 2.27
CA ALA A 94 -11.20 5.60 3.39
C ALA A 94 -10.62 4.19 3.36
N TYR A 95 -11.43 3.18 3.00
CA TYR A 95 -10.94 1.83 2.84
C TYR A 95 -10.06 1.66 1.60
N ILE A 96 -10.36 2.35 0.49
CA ILE A 96 -9.46 2.42 -0.67
C ILE A 96 -8.12 3.07 -0.29
N ALA A 97 -8.14 4.15 0.49
CA ALA A 97 -6.92 4.78 1.00
C ALA A 97 -6.07 3.81 1.82
N PHE A 98 -6.71 3.01 2.68
CA PHE A 98 -6.04 1.98 3.46
C PHE A 98 -5.48 0.85 2.58
N LEU A 99 -6.29 0.28 1.69
CA LEU A 99 -5.90 -0.75 0.70
C LEU A 99 -4.73 -0.32 -0.18
N ARG A 100 -4.57 0.99 -0.41
CA ARG A 100 -3.45 1.52 -1.19
C ARG A 100 -2.19 1.77 -0.36
N SER A 101 -2.33 2.14 0.91
CA SER A 101 -1.25 2.79 1.66
C SER A 101 -0.58 1.89 2.70
N CYS A 102 -1.29 0.87 3.17
CA CYS A 102 -0.84 0.00 4.27
C CYS A 102 -0.46 -1.42 3.81
N THR A 103 -0.20 -1.61 2.52
CA THR A 103 0.20 -2.90 1.95
C THR A 103 1.73 -3.16 2.09
N PRO A 104 2.32 -4.38 2.30
CA PRO A 104 3.78 -4.54 2.11
C PRO A 104 4.31 -4.04 0.79
N THR A 105 3.52 -4.11 -0.29
CA THR A 105 3.92 -3.47 -1.54
C THR A 105 4.03 -1.96 -1.38
N ALA A 106 3.07 -1.28 -0.74
CA ALA A 106 3.15 0.15 -0.45
C ALA A 106 4.29 0.50 0.52
N LYS A 107 4.49 -0.26 1.61
CA LYS A 107 5.60 -0.05 2.57
C LYS A 107 6.94 -0.06 1.84
N ARG A 108 7.22 -1.13 1.10
CA ARG A 108 8.45 -1.32 0.32
C ARG A 108 8.64 -0.26 -0.78
N LEU A 109 7.59 0.06 -1.54
CA LEU A 109 7.68 1.08 -2.58
C LEU A 109 7.88 2.49 -1.99
N GLY A 110 7.22 2.79 -0.87
CA GLY A 110 7.36 4.03 -0.14
C GLY A 110 8.79 4.23 0.37
N ALA A 111 9.34 3.23 1.07
CA ALA A 111 10.73 3.27 1.55
C ALA A 111 11.74 3.45 0.41
N ARG A 112 11.55 2.72 -0.71
CA ARG A 112 12.40 2.86 -1.89
C ARG A 112 12.31 4.27 -2.49
N ALA A 113 11.12 4.85 -2.57
CA ALA A 113 10.92 6.19 -3.11
C ALA A 113 11.57 7.26 -2.22
N ILE A 114 11.38 7.18 -0.89
CA ILE A 114 11.99 8.12 0.05
C ILE A 114 13.52 7.95 0.02
N SER A 115 14.04 6.72 0.02
CA SER A 115 15.48 6.44 -0.09
C SER A 115 16.09 7.08 -1.34
N ALA A 116 15.43 6.92 -2.50
CA ALA A 116 15.88 7.50 -3.75
C ALA A 116 15.88 9.05 -3.72
N ASN A 117 14.88 9.65 -3.08
CA ASN A 117 14.80 11.11 -2.92
C ASN A 117 15.82 11.66 -1.90
N MET A 118 16.22 10.86 -0.92
CA MET A 118 17.22 11.22 0.09
C MET A 118 18.66 11.06 -0.41
N GLN A 119 18.90 10.16 -1.38
CA GLN A 119 20.25 9.87 -1.87
C GLN A 119 21.03 11.13 -2.29
N PRO A 120 20.48 12.10 -3.06
CA PRO A 120 21.23 13.29 -3.44
C PRO A 120 21.66 14.15 -2.25
N LEU A 121 20.85 14.18 -1.18
CA LEU A 121 21.20 14.89 0.05
C LEU A 121 22.33 14.17 0.79
N VAL A 122 22.26 12.85 0.89
CA VAL A 122 23.32 12.03 1.50
C VAL A 122 24.64 12.18 0.74
N ASP A 123 24.61 12.10 -0.59
CA ASP A 123 25.78 12.29 -1.45
C ASP A 123 26.42 13.67 -1.22
N LYS A 124 25.59 14.71 -1.15
CA LYS A 124 26.05 16.08 -0.88
C LYS A 124 26.66 16.21 0.51
N THR A 125 25.97 15.73 1.55
CA THR A 125 26.45 15.80 2.94
C THR A 125 27.77 15.06 3.11
N LEU A 126 27.93 13.88 2.50
CA LEU A 126 29.19 13.15 2.52
C LEU A 126 30.29 13.87 1.73
N ALA A 127 29.98 14.49 0.60
CA ALA A 127 30.99 15.26 -0.15
C ALA A 127 31.48 16.50 0.62
N GLU A 128 30.59 17.19 1.32
CA GLU A 128 30.88 18.46 1.99
C GLU A 128 31.44 18.28 3.40
N HIS A 129 30.85 17.39 4.21
CA HIS A 129 31.10 17.32 5.66
C HIS A 129 31.91 16.11 6.10
N PHE A 130 32.40 15.26 5.18
CA PHE A 130 33.16 14.07 5.57
C PHE A 130 34.42 14.39 6.39
N HIS A 131 35.04 15.54 6.16
CA HIS A 131 36.19 16.02 6.92
C HIS A 131 35.87 16.35 8.40
N GLU A 132 34.58 16.45 8.76
CA GLU A 132 34.11 16.76 10.11
C GLU A 132 33.97 15.49 10.99
N LEU A 133 34.08 14.29 10.41
CA LEU A 133 33.97 13.01 11.13
C LEU A 133 35.22 12.65 11.97
N GLY A 134 36.10 13.62 12.24
CA GLY A 134 37.33 13.47 13.01
C GLY A 134 38.58 13.34 12.14
N GLU A 135 39.70 12.92 12.75
CA GLU A 135 40.95 12.69 12.02
C GLU A 135 40.78 11.55 11.01
N THR A 136 40.59 11.92 9.74
CA THR A 136 40.57 10.98 8.62
C THR A 136 41.91 11.03 7.91
N THR A 137 42.50 9.87 7.62
CA THR A 137 43.69 9.78 6.77
C THR A 137 43.31 10.06 5.30
N ASP A 138 44.29 10.43 4.46
CA ASP A 138 44.05 10.61 3.02
C ASP A 138 43.52 9.34 2.35
N GLU A 139 43.94 8.18 2.85
CA GLU A 139 43.49 6.87 2.38
C GLU A 139 41.99 6.63 2.65
N VAL A 140 41.51 7.03 3.84
CA VAL A 140 40.09 6.94 4.20
C VAL A 140 39.26 7.90 3.35
N ARG A 141 39.74 9.14 3.14
CA ARG A 141 39.08 10.12 2.25
C ARG A 141 38.94 9.60 0.82
N SER A 142 40.01 9.02 0.27
CA SER A 142 40.02 8.47 -1.10
C SER A 142 39.05 7.29 -1.25
N THR A 143 39.07 6.36 -0.28
CA THR A 143 38.16 5.19 -0.28
C THR A 143 36.70 5.61 -0.27
N ILE A 144 36.34 6.61 0.53
CA ILE A 144 34.94 7.05 0.65
C ILE A 144 34.51 7.87 -0.56
N ALA A 145 35.38 8.73 -1.10
CA ALA A 145 35.12 9.40 -2.37
C ALA A 145 34.89 8.39 -3.51
N ALA A 146 35.64 7.28 -3.54
CA ALA A 146 35.42 6.19 -4.49
C ALA A 146 34.08 5.47 -4.25
N ALA A 147 33.74 5.17 -2.98
CA ALA A 147 32.48 4.52 -2.63
C ALA A 147 31.25 5.37 -3.00
N ILE A 148 31.31 6.69 -2.82
CA ILE A 148 30.26 7.62 -3.27
C ILE A 148 30.17 7.61 -4.80
N LYS A 149 31.31 7.77 -5.50
CA LYS A 149 31.36 7.80 -6.97
C LYS A 149 30.83 6.49 -7.58
N ASN A 150 31.09 5.35 -6.94
CA ASN A 150 30.65 4.04 -7.38
C ASN A 150 29.22 3.68 -6.93
N ARG A 151 28.53 4.56 -6.18
CA ARG A 151 27.19 4.32 -5.60
C ARG A 151 27.13 3.11 -4.67
N GLU A 152 28.22 2.88 -3.95
CA GLU A 152 28.34 1.81 -2.94
C GLU A 152 27.70 2.24 -1.61
N ILE A 153 27.67 3.54 -1.33
CA ILE A 153 26.94 4.12 -0.19
C ILE A 153 25.51 4.45 -0.61
N LYS A 154 24.54 3.89 0.10
CA LYS A 154 23.11 4.05 -0.20
C LYS A 154 22.35 4.60 0.99
N ALA A 155 21.51 5.59 0.75
CA ALA A 155 20.46 5.96 1.67
C ALA A 155 19.47 4.79 1.77
N VAL A 156 19.19 4.34 2.98
CA VAL A 156 18.20 3.29 3.25
C VAL A 156 17.23 3.84 4.28
N VAL A 157 15.95 3.82 3.92
CA VAL A 157 14.84 4.21 4.80
C VAL A 157 14.15 2.95 5.28
N ASP A 158 13.83 2.93 6.57
CA ASP A 158 13.03 1.88 7.20
C ASP A 158 11.62 1.81 6.58
N GLU A 159 11.18 0.60 6.23
CA GLU A 159 9.83 0.38 5.69
C GLU A 159 8.74 0.78 6.69
N GLU A 160 8.98 0.63 7.99
CA GLU A 160 8.02 1.05 9.02
C GLU A 160 7.98 2.58 9.17
N TYR A 161 9.06 3.30 8.86
CA TYR A 161 8.99 4.76 8.79
C TYR A 161 8.12 5.22 7.61
N ALA A 162 8.30 4.60 6.44
CA ALA A 162 7.46 4.88 5.27
C ALA A 162 6.00 4.52 5.54
N HIS A 163 5.75 3.42 6.23
CA HIS A 163 4.41 3.01 6.66
C HIS A 163 3.78 4.01 7.62
N ALA A 164 4.53 4.53 8.59
CA ALA A 164 4.04 5.54 9.53
C ALA A 164 3.59 6.82 8.81
N ILE A 165 4.37 7.28 7.82
CA ILE A 165 3.97 8.41 6.96
C ILE A 165 2.66 8.10 6.24
N SER A 166 2.49 6.89 5.70
CA SER A 166 1.25 6.47 5.05
C SER A 166 0.06 6.50 6.01
N ILE A 167 0.21 5.95 7.22
CA ILE A 167 -0.83 5.93 8.26
C ILE A 167 -1.27 7.37 8.61
N GLN A 168 -0.32 8.28 8.84
CA GLN A 168 -0.61 9.68 9.14
C GLN A 168 -1.40 10.39 8.03
N ASN A 169 -1.27 9.93 6.79
CA ASN A 169 -1.93 10.52 5.62
C ASN A 169 -3.24 9.80 5.22
N LEU A 170 -3.71 8.81 5.99
CA LEU A 170 -4.91 8.03 5.65
C LEU A 170 -6.15 8.91 5.54
N ILE A 171 -6.41 9.77 6.54
CA ILE A 171 -7.59 10.66 6.55
C ILE A 171 -7.56 11.63 5.36
N HIS A 172 -6.38 12.20 5.08
CA HIS A 172 -6.22 13.10 3.92
C HIS A 172 -6.44 12.37 2.59
N SER A 173 -5.95 11.14 2.48
CA SER A 173 -6.15 10.30 1.30
C SER A 173 -7.62 9.88 1.15
N ALA A 174 -8.30 9.53 2.25
CA ALA A 174 -9.72 9.25 2.29
C ALA A 174 -10.53 10.44 1.77
N TYR A 175 -10.21 11.65 2.24
CA TYR A 175 -10.86 12.88 1.80
C TYR A 175 -10.65 13.14 0.31
N ARG A 176 -9.44 12.87 -0.22
CA ARG A 176 -9.18 12.96 -1.67
C ARG A 176 -10.07 12.02 -2.47
N PHE A 177 -10.23 10.77 -2.03
CA PHE A 177 -11.13 9.82 -2.71
C PHE A 177 -12.59 10.25 -2.59
N TYR A 178 -13.02 10.70 -1.42
CA TYR A 178 -14.36 11.23 -1.19
C TYR A 178 -14.69 12.41 -2.11
N CYS A 179 -13.77 13.37 -2.27
CA CYS A 179 -13.97 14.53 -3.15
C CYS A 179 -13.79 14.22 -4.64
N SER A 180 -13.28 13.05 -5.01
CA SER A 180 -13.07 12.68 -6.42
C SER A 180 -14.38 12.28 -7.10
N HIS A 181 -14.43 12.46 -8.41
CA HIS A 181 -15.51 11.89 -9.23
C HIS A 181 -15.30 10.38 -9.34
N TRP A 182 -16.37 9.61 -9.11
CA TRP A 182 -16.33 8.16 -9.21
C TRP A 182 -17.04 7.72 -10.47
N LEU A 183 -16.35 6.93 -11.28
CA LEU A 183 -16.95 6.20 -12.38
C LEU A 183 -17.12 4.75 -11.93
N VAL A 184 -18.37 4.31 -11.81
CA VAL A 184 -18.69 2.92 -11.48
C VAL A 184 -18.83 2.15 -12.80
N LEU A 185 -17.97 1.16 -12.99
CA LEU A 185 -17.99 0.29 -14.17
C LEU A 185 -18.66 -1.03 -13.77
N VAL A 186 -19.80 -1.33 -14.39
CA VAL A 186 -20.52 -2.59 -14.20
C VAL A 186 -20.16 -3.52 -15.35
N ASN A 187 -19.70 -4.72 -15.02
CA ASN A 187 -19.45 -5.74 -16.02
C ASN A 187 -20.77 -6.43 -16.38
N THR A 188 -21.10 -6.42 -17.66
CA THR A 188 -22.31 -7.07 -18.19
C THR A 188 -21.99 -8.35 -18.97
N THR A 189 -20.73 -8.78 -18.95
CA THR A 189 -20.27 -10.00 -19.60
C THR A 189 -20.33 -11.19 -18.66
N ASP A 190 -20.12 -12.38 -19.19
CA ASP A 190 -19.99 -13.64 -18.45
C ASP A 190 -18.58 -13.86 -17.86
N VAL A 191 -17.63 -12.95 -18.16
CA VAL A 191 -16.25 -13.04 -17.69
C VAL A 191 -16.08 -12.19 -16.43
N PRO A 192 -15.85 -12.77 -15.24
CA PRO A 192 -15.76 -12.01 -14.00
C PRO A 192 -14.53 -11.11 -13.93
N PHE A 193 -14.58 -10.08 -13.10
CA PHE A 193 -13.39 -9.30 -12.77
C PHE A 193 -12.40 -10.13 -11.96
N ILE A 194 -11.11 -9.93 -12.23
CA ILE A 194 -10.02 -10.42 -11.40
C ILE A 194 -9.57 -9.33 -10.42
N ALA A 195 -9.23 -9.73 -9.19
CA ALA A 195 -8.65 -8.84 -8.19
C ALA A 195 -7.18 -9.17 -7.90
N SER A 196 -6.50 -8.25 -7.21
CA SER A 196 -5.18 -8.45 -6.62
C SER A 196 -5.26 -8.28 -5.11
N ASP A 197 -4.31 -8.87 -4.41
CA ASP A 197 -3.95 -8.56 -3.01
C ASP A 197 -3.52 -7.10 -2.76
N ASN A 198 -3.18 -6.35 -3.81
CA ASN A 198 -3.00 -4.89 -3.82
C ASN A 198 -4.02 -4.25 -4.80
N PRO A 199 -5.30 -4.15 -4.42
CA PRO A 199 -6.38 -3.90 -5.37
C PRO A 199 -6.50 -2.44 -5.83
N ALA A 200 -5.89 -1.49 -5.11
CA ALA A 200 -5.97 -0.07 -5.42
C ALA A 200 -4.76 0.40 -6.24
N GLY A 201 -4.75 0.07 -7.53
CA GLY A 201 -3.68 0.41 -8.46
C GLY A 201 -3.77 1.86 -8.98
N LEU A 202 -2.63 2.56 -9.02
CA LEU A 202 -2.53 3.89 -9.65
C LEU A 202 -2.16 3.77 -11.13
N PHE A 203 -2.89 4.52 -11.95
CA PHE A 203 -2.64 4.65 -13.37
C PHE A 203 -2.45 6.13 -13.68
N TYR A 204 -1.19 6.51 -13.92
CA TYR A 204 -0.83 7.88 -14.27
C TYR A 204 -1.21 8.18 -15.71
N ALA A 205 -1.75 9.37 -15.96
CA ALA A 205 -2.01 9.82 -17.31
C ALA A 205 -0.67 10.02 -18.06
N GLU A 206 -0.54 9.44 -19.25
CA GLU A 206 0.70 9.49 -20.04
C GLU A 206 1.18 10.93 -20.28
N MET A 207 0.24 11.85 -20.55
CA MET A 207 0.56 13.25 -20.83
C MET A 207 0.69 14.13 -19.57
N ASN A 208 0.30 13.63 -18.40
CA ASN A 208 0.44 14.37 -17.15
C ASN A 208 0.57 13.44 -15.94
N PRO A 209 1.79 13.18 -15.47
CA PRO A 209 2.04 12.28 -14.33
C PRO A 209 1.56 12.85 -12.98
N GLN A 210 1.05 14.08 -12.93
CA GLN A 210 0.39 14.63 -11.73
C GLN A 210 -1.06 14.15 -11.60
N PHE A 211 -1.67 13.67 -12.68
CA PHE A 211 -3.00 13.07 -12.66
C PHE A 211 -2.88 11.56 -12.65
N ALA A 212 -3.52 10.94 -11.67
CA ALA A 212 -3.62 9.49 -11.58
C ALA A 212 -5.07 9.08 -11.34
N MET A 213 -5.47 8.03 -12.05
CA MET A 213 -6.71 7.31 -11.79
C MET A 213 -6.41 6.14 -10.85
N VAL A 214 -7.34 5.85 -9.95
CA VAL A 214 -7.29 4.65 -9.12
C VAL A 214 -8.40 3.73 -9.58
N PHE A 215 -8.03 2.53 -9.99
CA PHE A 215 -8.98 1.48 -10.32
C PHE A 215 -8.99 0.48 -9.17
N VAL A 216 -10.19 0.16 -8.69
CA VAL A 216 -10.41 -0.79 -7.60
C VAL A 216 -11.53 -1.73 -8.04
N PRO A 217 -11.25 -3.01 -8.32
CA PRO A 217 -12.30 -4.01 -8.48
C PRO A 217 -13.08 -4.11 -7.16
N LEU A 218 -14.41 -4.09 -7.15
CA LEU A 218 -15.17 -4.09 -5.89
C LEU A 218 -15.89 -5.42 -5.62
N THR A 219 -16.23 -6.13 -6.70
CA THR A 219 -16.91 -7.42 -6.70
C THR A 219 -16.53 -8.16 -7.99
N PRO A 220 -16.57 -9.50 -8.02
CA PRO A 220 -16.31 -10.29 -9.23
C PRO A 220 -17.41 -10.15 -10.31
N ALA A 221 -18.63 -9.71 -9.93
CA ALA A 221 -19.81 -9.63 -10.79
C ALA A 221 -19.89 -8.30 -11.57
#